data_AF-A0A3B6QEV5-F1
#
_entry.id   AF-A0A3B6QEV5-F1
#
_cell.length_a   1.000
_cell.length_b   1.000
_cell.length_c   1.000
_cell.angle_alpha   90.00
_cell.angle_beta   90.00
_cell.angle_gamma   90.00
#
_symmetry.space_group_name_H-M   'P 1'
#
loop_
_entity.id
_entity.type
_entity.pdbx_description
1 polymer ?
#
loop_
_entity_poly.entity_id
_entity_poly.type
_entity_poly.pdbx_seq_one_letter_code
_entity_poly.pdbx_strand_id
1 'polypeptide(L)'
;MVTTARNDGLARVVLKKGKTQIFRDGSPMVYSGAVDRIIGRPPPKTGDVVLVADGSEKPIGWGVYNSVSMFCVRLMQLEEEAKRDPASALNMERLLEERLCSAVDLRRSLGFPSTNTNAYRLINSEGDRLSGLIVDIFADVAVIASSAAWVEKYRQQIQSLVSKVSDVKHIKWRSSTDILKEEGLDMSEQKEPAPSSYSGTVKVMENGIVYLVSMEGQKTGFYADQRESRHFISTLSKDQRVLDLCCYSGGFALSAAKGGATNVTGIDSSGSALDLANENILLNKLDAERISFLKEDATAFMKGAISRNELWDLVILDPPKLAPRKKVLQSASGMYRSLNALAMQVVKPGGLLMTCSCSGAMTQSGLFLKTIQGAASMAGRKVTVLRQAGAACDHPIDPSYPEGQYLSNYLLRVM
;
A
#
# COMPACT_ATOMS: atom_id res chain seq x y z
N MET A 1 -23.09 -3.33 35.89
CA MET A 1 -23.63 -4.72 35.80
C MET A 1 -24.29 -5.05 34.45
N VAL A 2 -24.06 -4.27 33.38
CA VAL A 2 -24.68 -4.50 32.05
C VAL A 2 -23.73 -5.26 31.08
N THR A 3 -22.44 -5.38 31.41
CA THR A 3 -21.42 -5.98 30.52
C THR A 3 -21.28 -7.50 30.62
N THR A 4 -21.68 -8.14 31.73
CA THR A 4 -21.49 -9.58 31.91
C THR A 4 -22.48 -10.44 31.12
N ALA A 5 -23.69 -9.94 30.84
CA ALA A 5 -24.73 -10.72 30.18
C ALA A 5 -24.55 -10.92 28.66
N ARG A 6 -23.68 -10.14 27.98
CA ARG A 6 -23.44 -10.28 26.52
C ARG A 6 -22.41 -11.36 26.15
N ASN A 7 -21.69 -11.94 27.11
CA ASN A 7 -20.56 -12.83 26.86
C ASN A 7 -20.89 -14.33 26.97
N ASP A 8 -22.08 -14.70 27.47
CA ASP A 8 -22.38 -16.07 27.92
C ASP A 8 -22.73 -17.08 26.81
N GLY A 9 -22.55 -16.72 25.53
CA GLY A 9 -22.76 -17.63 24.39
C GLY A 9 -21.73 -17.54 23.27
N LEU A 10 -20.76 -16.63 23.37
CA LEU A 10 -19.75 -16.43 22.33
C LEU A 10 -18.61 -17.45 22.46
N ALA A 11 -18.18 -18.00 21.33
CA ALA A 11 -16.99 -18.83 21.28
C ALA A 11 -15.75 -18.02 21.69
N ARG A 12 -14.79 -18.69 22.32
CA ARG A 12 -13.55 -18.11 22.83
C ARG A 12 -12.35 -18.77 22.17
N VAL A 13 -11.44 -17.95 21.66
CA VAL A 13 -10.12 -18.36 21.21
C VAL A 13 -9.15 -18.09 22.35
N VAL A 14 -8.68 -19.16 22.99
CA VAL A 14 -7.79 -19.09 24.15
C VAL A 14 -6.35 -19.14 23.67
N LEU A 15 -5.56 -18.15 24.09
CA LEU A 15 -4.17 -18.01 23.70
C LEU A 15 -3.24 -18.85 24.59
N LYS A 16 -2.13 -19.32 24.01
CA LYS A 16 -1.05 -19.99 24.74
C LYS A 16 -0.48 -19.08 25.83
N LYS A 17 -0.14 -19.70 26.97
CA LYS A 17 0.54 -19.00 28.09
C LYS A 17 1.79 -18.29 27.57
N GLY A 18 1.95 -17.01 27.91
CA GLY A 18 3.08 -16.18 27.48
C GLY A 18 2.97 -15.59 26.07
N LYS A 19 1.91 -15.87 25.31
CA LYS A 19 1.65 -15.27 23.98
C LYS A 19 0.58 -14.17 23.98
N THR A 20 0.01 -13.85 25.15
CA THR A 20 -1.06 -12.86 25.30
C THR A 20 -0.59 -11.41 25.16
N GLN A 21 0.62 -11.09 25.65
CA GLN A 21 1.04 -9.70 25.84
C GLN A 21 1.07 -8.91 24.52
N ILE A 22 1.60 -9.50 23.45
CA ILE A 22 1.67 -8.86 22.12
C ILE A 22 0.29 -8.37 21.61
N PHE A 23 -0.79 -9.08 21.94
CA PHE A 23 -2.14 -8.72 21.54
C PHE A 23 -2.77 -7.69 22.48
N ARG A 24 -2.42 -7.72 23.78
CA ARG A 24 -2.80 -6.64 24.72
C ARG A 24 -2.12 -5.33 24.35
N ASP A 25 -0.91 -5.41 23.81
CA ASP A 25 -0.15 -4.26 23.31
C ASP A 25 -0.67 -3.78 21.94
N GLY A 26 -1.70 -4.41 21.39
CA GLY A 26 -2.46 -3.91 20.25
C GLY A 26 -2.25 -4.65 18.93
N SER A 27 -1.42 -5.70 18.87
CA SER A 27 -1.23 -6.44 17.62
C SER A 27 -2.56 -6.98 17.10
N PRO A 28 -2.98 -6.65 15.87
CA PRO A 28 -4.34 -6.91 15.39
C PRO A 28 -4.55 -8.36 14.90
N MET A 29 -3.50 -9.18 14.83
CA MET A 29 -3.52 -10.44 14.09
C MET A 29 -3.10 -11.62 14.96
N VAL A 30 -4.07 -12.35 15.50
CA VAL A 30 -3.84 -13.60 16.24
C VAL A 30 -3.53 -14.70 15.23
N TYR A 31 -2.24 -15.04 15.13
CA TYR A 31 -1.79 -16.15 14.28
C TYR A 31 -2.10 -17.51 14.93
N SER A 32 -2.37 -18.53 14.11
CA SER A 32 -2.76 -19.88 14.57
C SER A 32 -1.77 -20.49 15.57
N GLY A 33 -0.47 -20.22 15.41
CA GLY A 33 0.57 -20.65 16.34
C GLY A 33 0.45 -20.08 17.77
N ALA A 34 -0.30 -19.00 17.98
CA ALA A 34 -0.57 -18.41 19.30
C ALA A 34 -1.80 -19.01 20.01
N VAL A 35 -2.63 -19.78 19.31
CA VAL A 35 -3.86 -20.36 19.85
C VAL A 35 -3.55 -21.67 20.58
N ASP A 36 -4.07 -21.82 21.79
CA ASP A 36 -4.01 -23.04 22.59
C ASP A 36 -5.22 -23.94 22.33
N ARG A 37 -6.42 -23.37 22.49
CA ARG A 37 -7.69 -24.07 22.30
C ARG A 37 -8.81 -23.12 21.92
N ILE A 38 -9.87 -23.67 21.34
CA ILE A 38 -11.10 -22.94 20.99
C ILE A 38 -12.25 -23.54 21.80
N ILE A 39 -12.99 -22.69 22.51
CA ILE A 39 -14.11 -23.06 23.36
C ILE A 39 -15.39 -22.55 22.70
N GLY A 40 -16.33 -23.44 22.39
CA GLY A 40 -17.63 -23.11 21.80
C GLY A 40 -18.33 -24.37 21.32
N ARG A 41 -19.64 -24.46 21.53
CA ARG A 41 -20.47 -25.57 21.04
C ARG A 41 -21.74 -25.01 20.39
N PRO A 42 -21.87 -25.06 19.04
CA PRO A 42 -20.91 -25.59 18.07
C PRO A 42 -19.60 -24.76 17.99
N PRO A 43 -18.51 -25.31 17.43
CA PRO A 43 -17.29 -24.54 17.17
C PRO A 43 -17.56 -23.35 16.23
N PRO A 44 -16.84 -22.22 16.38
CA PRO A 44 -17.01 -21.07 15.51
C PRO A 44 -16.60 -21.38 14.07
N LYS A 45 -17.26 -20.73 13.13
CA LYS A 45 -16.99 -20.81 11.68
C LYS A 45 -16.31 -19.53 11.20
N THR A 46 -15.66 -19.58 10.04
CA THR A 46 -15.07 -18.39 9.42
C THR A 46 -16.10 -17.26 9.29
N GLY A 47 -15.73 -16.08 9.77
CA GLY A 47 -16.59 -14.91 9.82
C GLY A 47 -17.34 -14.73 11.14
N ASP A 48 -17.33 -15.70 12.06
CA ASP A 48 -17.99 -15.56 13.36
C ASP A 48 -17.23 -14.60 14.27
N VAL A 49 -17.99 -13.84 15.06
CA VAL A 49 -17.43 -13.00 16.14
C VAL A 49 -17.04 -13.91 17.29
N VAL A 50 -15.82 -13.76 17.79
CA VAL A 50 -15.27 -14.54 18.90
C VAL A 50 -14.61 -13.62 19.92
N LEU A 51 -14.60 -14.06 21.18
CA LEU A 51 -13.75 -13.47 22.19
C LEU A 51 -12.35 -14.04 22.07
N VAL A 52 -11.34 -13.20 22.25
CA VAL A 52 -9.95 -13.64 22.44
C VAL A 52 -9.63 -13.57 23.92
N ALA A 53 -9.12 -14.65 24.49
CA ALA A 53 -8.88 -14.77 25.92
C ALA A 53 -7.44 -15.21 26.21
N ASP A 54 -6.92 -14.84 27.38
CA ASP A 54 -5.65 -15.35 27.87
C ASP A 54 -5.76 -16.82 28.35
N GLY A 55 -4.65 -17.43 28.76
CA GLY A 55 -4.63 -18.82 29.20
C GLY A 55 -5.51 -19.14 30.42
N SER A 56 -5.96 -18.13 31.18
CA SER A 56 -6.92 -18.23 32.28
C SER A 56 -8.37 -17.97 31.85
N GLU A 57 -8.62 -17.93 30.54
CA GLU A 57 -9.92 -17.66 29.91
C GLU A 57 -10.48 -16.25 30.16
N LYS A 58 -9.64 -15.33 30.66
CA LYS A 58 -10.02 -13.93 30.80
C LYS A 58 -9.98 -13.23 29.43
N PRO A 59 -11.08 -12.59 28.99
CA PRO A 59 -11.10 -11.85 27.73
C PRO A 59 -10.03 -10.75 27.68
N ILE A 60 -9.41 -10.58 26.52
CA ILE A 60 -8.51 -9.47 26.20
C ILE A 60 -9.05 -8.59 25.08
N GLY A 61 -10.09 -9.04 24.38
CA GLY A 61 -10.74 -8.35 23.29
C GLY A 61 -11.64 -9.30 22.50
N TRP A 62 -12.20 -8.80 21.40
CA TRP A 62 -12.99 -9.58 20.46
C TRP A 62 -12.53 -9.36 19.02
N GLY A 63 -12.83 -10.32 18.16
CA GLY A 63 -12.43 -10.28 16.77
C GLY A 63 -13.26 -11.19 15.88
N VAL A 64 -12.87 -11.28 14.62
CA VAL A 64 -13.51 -12.18 13.65
C VAL A 64 -12.61 -13.39 13.43
N TYR A 65 -13.20 -14.57 13.61
CA TYR A 65 -12.52 -15.86 13.47
C TYR A 65 -12.40 -16.30 12.01
N ASN A 66 -11.31 -16.97 11.68
CA ASN A 66 -11.11 -17.67 10.42
C ASN A 66 -10.46 -19.04 10.71
N SER A 67 -11.12 -20.14 10.30
CA SER A 67 -10.63 -21.50 10.57
C SER A 67 -9.52 -21.98 9.64
N VAL A 68 -9.29 -21.29 8.52
CA VAL A 68 -8.36 -21.71 7.46
C VAL A 68 -7.14 -20.81 7.40
N SER A 69 -7.32 -19.51 7.64
CA SER A 69 -6.25 -18.52 7.58
C SER A 69 -5.17 -18.76 8.65
N MET A 70 -3.92 -18.41 8.31
CA MET A 70 -2.85 -18.29 9.31
C MET A 70 -3.23 -17.27 10.40
N PHE A 71 -4.00 -16.24 10.04
CA PHE A 71 -4.54 -15.24 10.96
C PHE A 71 -5.90 -15.70 11.49
N CYS A 72 -5.83 -16.61 12.46
CA CYS A 72 -6.96 -17.29 13.06
C CYS A 72 -8.01 -16.35 13.65
N VAL A 73 -7.58 -15.21 14.24
CA VAL A 73 -8.48 -14.13 14.62
C VAL A 73 -7.89 -12.79 14.19
N ARG A 74 -8.69 -12.00 13.47
CA ARG A 74 -8.40 -10.57 13.28
C ARG A 74 -9.11 -9.82 14.40
N LEU A 75 -8.32 -9.25 15.31
CA LEU A 75 -8.80 -8.51 16.47
C LEU A 75 -9.49 -7.23 16.01
N MET A 76 -10.70 -7.04 16.50
CA MET A 76 -11.55 -5.91 16.16
C MET A 76 -11.57 -4.90 17.28
N GLN A 77 -11.57 -5.28 18.55
CA GLN A 77 -11.51 -4.30 19.64
C GLN A 77 -10.90 -4.96 20.87
N LEU A 78 -10.05 -4.24 21.58
CA LEU A 78 -9.52 -4.70 22.86
C LEU A 78 -10.56 -4.52 23.97
N GLU A 79 -10.45 -5.31 25.04
CA GLU A 79 -11.36 -5.25 26.19
C GLU A 79 -11.39 -3.84 26.81
N GLU A 80 -10.24 -3.19 26.94
CA GLU A 80 -10.15 -1.81 27.47
C GLU A 80 -10.74 -0.75 26.53
N GLU A 81 -10.83 -1.05 25.23
CA GLU A 81 -11.51 -0.19 24.26
C GLU A 81 -13.02 -0.39 24.32
N ALA A 82 -13.47 -1.65 24.41
CA ALA A 82 -14.87 -2.00 24.59
C ALA A 82 -15.47 -1.42 25.90
N LYS A 83 -14.64 -1.24 26.94
CA LYS A 83 -15.06 -0.53 28.16
C LYS A 83 -15.22 0.98 27.97
N ARG A 84 -14.37 1.60 27.16
CA ARG A 84 -14.41 3.04 26.88
C ARG A 84 -15.52 3.40 25.90
N ASP A 85 -15.78 2.52 24.94
CA ASP A 85 -16.92 2.59 24.05
C ASP A 85 -17.74 1.28 24.09
N PRO A 86 -18.74 1.21 25.00
CA PRO A 86 -19.64 0.06 25.10
C PRO A 86 -20.61 -0.08 23.91
N ALA A 87 -20.75 0.94 23.05
CA ALA A 87 -21.66 0.89 21.92
C ALA A 87 -21.11 0.02 20.78
N SER A 88 -19.79 0.07 20.54
CA SER A 88 -19.11 -0.81 19.57
C SER A 88 -18.73 -2.19 20.13
N ALA A 89 -18.84 -2.41 21.45
CA ALA A 89 -18.52 -3.68 22.07
C ALA A 89 -19.36 -4.83 21.48
N LEU A 90 -18.69 -5.75 20.77
CA LEU A 90 -19.29 -6.86 20.03
C LEU A 90 -20.31 -6.42 18.95
N ASN A 91 -20.16 -5.18 18.44
CA ASN A 91 -21.03 -4.61 17.42
C ASN A 91 -20.18 -4.15 16.22
N MET A 92 -20.09 -5.02 15.21
CA MET A 92 -19.29 -4.75 14.02
C MET A 92 -19.77 -3.52 13.24
N GLU A 93 -21.08 -3.34 13.09
CA GLU A 93 -21.61 -2.23 12.29
C GLU A 93 -21.26 -0.88 12.91
N ARG A 94 -21.42 -0.76 14.23
CA ARG A 94 -21.05 0.45 14.96
C ARG A 94 -19.54 0.68 14.95
N LEU A 95 -18.74 -0.37 15.15
CA LEU A 95 -17.28 -0.28 15.09
C LEU A 95 -16.79 0.18 13.72
N LEU A 96 -17.40 -0.32 12.63
CA LEU A 96 -17.06 0.08 11.26
C LEU A 96 -17.37 1.55 11.01
N GLU A 97 -18.54 2.03 11.46
CA GLU A 97 -18.91 3.44 11.36
C GLU A 97 -17.88 4.32 12.09
N GLU A 98 -17.56 3.99 13.35
CA GLU A 98 -16.62 4.77 14.15
C GLU A 98 -15.20 4.78 13.58
N ARG A 99 -14.70 3.63 13.12
CA ARG A 99 -13.37 3.55 12.51
C ARG A 99 -13.30 4.24 11.16
N LEU A 100 -14.35 4.18 10.35
CA LEU A 100 -14.43 4.94 9.11
C LEU A 100 -14.41 6.44 9.41
N CYS A 101 -15.20 6.92 10.37
CA CYS A 101 -15.19 8.32 10.78
C CYS A 101 -13.80 8.75 11.27
N SER A 102 -13.15 7.95 12.12
CA SER A 102 -11.78 8.21 12.58
C SER A 102 -10.78 8.27 11.43
N ALA A 103 -10.92 7.39 10.42
CA ALA A 103 -10.06 7.39 9.24
C ALA A 103 -10.29 8.65 8.37
N VAL A 104 -11.54 9.07 8.17
CA VAL A 104 -11.91 10.32 7.49
C VAL A 104 -11.29 11.52 8.21
N ASP A 105 -11.43 11.60 9.52
CA ASP A 105 -10.92 12.73 10.32
C ASP A 105 -9.40 12.79 10.29
N LEU A 106 -8.71 11.63 10.34
CA LEU A 106 -7.27 11.55 10.11
C LEU A 106 -6.90 12.15 8.75
N ARG A 107 -7.55 11.72 7.66
CA ARG A 107 -7.24 12.23 6.31
C ARG A 107 -7.50 13.73 6.16
N ARG A 108 -8.58 14.23 6.76
CA ARG A 108 -8.87 15.67 6.83
C ARG A 108 -7.78 16.43 7.57
N SER A 109 -7.30 15.92 8.71
CA SER A 109 -6.21 16.54 9.46
C SER A 109 -4.87 16.56 8.69
N LEU A 110 -4.68 15.60 7.78
CA LEU A 110 -3.54 15.53 6.85
C LEU A 110 -3.74 16.42 5.59
N GLY A 111 -4.91 17.07 5.44
CA GLY A 111 -5.22 17.96 4.33
C GLY A 111 -5.86 17.30 3.11
N PHE A 112 -6.55 16.16 3.28
CA PHE A 112 -7.25 15.46 2.19
C PHE A 112 -8.79 15.48 2.33
N PRO A 113 -9.52 15.66 1.21
CA PRO A 113 -9.03 16.20 -0.05
C PRO A 113 -8.62 17.68 0.10
N SER A 114 -7.83 18.19 -0.84
CA SER A 114 -7.53 19.63 -0.98
C SER A 114 -7.75 20.09 -2.42
N THR A 115 -7.63 21.40 -2.64
CA THR A 115 -7.70 21.98 -4.00
C THR A 115 -6.62 21.43 -4.93
N ASN A 116 -5.53 20.87 -4.39
CA ASN A 116 -4.39 20.37 -5.16
C ASN A 116 -4.28 18.84 -5.13
N THR A 117 -5.05 18.13 -4.30
CA THR A 117 -4.99 16.68 -4.18
C THR A 117 -6.35 16.08 -3.85
N ASN A 118 -6.87 15.24 -4.74
CA ASN A 118 -8.09 14.45 -4.54
C ASN A 118 -7.89 12.94 -4.80
N ALA A 119 -6.63 12.49 -4.91
CA ALA A 119 -6.24 11.09 -4.88
C ALA A 119 -5.52 10.77 -3.56
N TYR A 120 -6.10 9.90 -2.74
CA TYR A 120 -5.54 9.53 -1.44
C TYR A 120 -6.11 8.20 -0.93
N ARG A 121 -5.39 7.56 -0.01
CA ARG A 121 -5.88 6.40 0.73
C ARG A 121 -6.75 6.84 1.89
N LEU A 122 -8.00 6.40 1.93
CA LEU A 122 -8.91 6.65 3.05
C LEU A 122 -8.79 5.61 4.16
N ILE A 123 -8.60 4.32 3.83
CA ILE A 123 -8.41 3.25 4.82
C ILE A 123 -7.20 2.41 4.40
N ASN A 124 -6.28 2.19 5.34
CA ASN A 124 -5.04 1.43 5.16
C ASN A 124 -4.97 0.22 6.10
N SER A 125 -5.96 -0.67 6.01
CA SER A 125 -5.94 -1.98 6.67
C SER A 125 -5.66 -1.86 8.17
N GLU A 126 -4.62 -2.55 8.68
CA GLU A 126 -4.21 -2.54 10.09
C GLU A 126 -3.85 -1.14 10.59
N GLY A 127 -3.33 -0.25 9.73
CA GLY A 127 -3.02 1.13 10.08
C GLY A 127 -4.23 1.96 10.50
N ASP A 128 -5.42 1.58 10.02
CA ASP A 128 -6.71 2.12 10.43
C ASP A 128 -7.52 1.10 11.24
N ARG A 129 -6.85 0.04 11.70
CA ARG A 129 -7.40 -1.03 12.54
C ARG A 129 -8.56 -1.78 11.85
N LEU A 130 -8.63 -1.78 10.54
CA LEU A 130 -9.60 -2.52 9.73
C LEU A 130 -8.85 -3.55 8.88
N SER A 131 -8.18 -4.48 9.56
CA SER A 131 -7.27 -5.48 8.96
C SER A 131 -7.90 -6.21 7.76
N GLY A 132 -7.32 -6.03 6.58
CA GLY A 132 -7.78 -6.59 5.31
C GLY A 132 -8.68 -5.68 4.47
N LEU A 133 -9.05 -4.49 4.95
CA LEU A 133 -9.83 -3.49 4.23
C LEU A 133 -8.94 -2.32 3.80
N ILE A 134 -8.90 -2.05 2.50
CA ILE A 134 -8.27 -0.85 1.93
C ILE A 134 -9.34 -0.07 1.18
N VAL A 135 -9.31 1.26 1.30
CA VAL A 135 -10.17 2.16 0.53
C VAL A 135 -9.30 3.27 -0.02
N ASP A 136 -9.20 3.38 -1.33
CA ASP A 136 -8.57 4.51 -2.03
C ASP A 136 -9.67 5.40 -2.63
N ILE A 137 -9.48 6.72 -2.53
CA ILE A 137 -10.36 7.74 -3.10
C ILE A 137 -9.65 8.37 -4.29
N PHE A 138 -10.31 8.34 -5.45
CA PHE A 138 -9.85 8.90 -6.71
C PHE A 138 -10.93 9.84 -7.25
N ALA A 139 -10.81 11.12 -6.89
CA ALA A 139 -11.85 12.12 -7.12
C ALA A 139 -13.21 11.66 -6.53
N ASP A 140 -14.21 11.39 -7.37
CA ASP A 140 -15.54 10.95 -6.95
C ASP A 140 -15.73 9.43 -6.96
N VAL A 141 -14.65 8.67 -7.13
CA VAL A 141 -14.65 7.20 -7.12
C VAL A 141 -13.92 6.67 -5.89
N ALA A 142 -14.59 5.81 -5.11
CA ALA A 142 -13.96 5.01 -4.07
C ALA A 142 -13.64 3.60 -4.59
N VAL A 143 -12.38 3.19 -4.50
CA VAL A 143 -11.94 1.82 -4.81
C VAL A 143 -11.70 1.09 -3.51
N ILE A 144 -12.56 0.12 -3.22
CA ILE A 144 -12.49 -0.72 -2.03
C ILE A 144 -11.78 -2.01 -2.39
N ALA A 145 -10.65 -2.28 -1.75
CA ALA A 145 -9.93 -3.54 -1.89
C ALA A 145 -10.09 -4.41 -0.66
N SER A 146 -10.49 -5.65 -0.88
CA SER A 146 -10.75 -6.66 0.14
C SER A 146 -9.71 -7.76 0.09
N SER A 147 -9.12 -8.10 1.24
CA SER A 147 -8.13 -9.17 1.41
C SER A 147 -8.36 -10.04 2.64
N ALA A 148 -9.53 -9.95 3.27
CA ALA A 148 -9.92 -10.78 4.42
C ALA A 148 -11.38 -11.22 4.33
N ALA A 149 -11.67 -12.42 4.84
CA ALA A 149 -13.01 -13.02 4.71
C ALA A 149 -14.12 -12.19 5.37
N TRP A 150 -13.82 -11.52 6.49
CA TRP A 150 -14.79 -10.66 7.16
C TRP A 150 -15.16 -9.44 6.31
N VAL A 151 -14.22 -8.90 5.52
CA VAL A 151 -14.48 -7.74 4.65
C VAL A 151 -15.50 -8.11 3.58
N GLU A 152 -15.39 -9.32 3.02
CA GLU A 152 -16.39 -9.86 2.09
C GLU A 152 -17.74 -10.09 2.77
N LYS A 153 -17.75 -10.60 4.01
CA LYS A 153 -18.98 -10.81 4.79
C LYS A 153 -19.75 -9.51 5.04
N TYR A 154 -19.04 -8.41 5.31
CA TYR A 154 -19.62 -7.08 5.60
C TYR A 154 -19.62 -6.14 4.38
N ARG A 155 -19.52 -6.69 3.16
CA ARG A 155 -19.41 -5.91 1.91
C ARG A 155 -20.48 -4.82 1.78
N GLN A 156 -21.75 -5.17 1.98
CA GLN A 156 -22.88 -4.23 1.81
C GLN A 156 -22.81 -3.07 2.82
N GLN A 157 -22.51 -3.36 4.08
CA GLN A 157 -22.36 -2.36 5.13
C GLN A 157 -21.18 -1.44 4.83
N ILE A 158 -20.03 -2.00 4.43
CA ILE A 158 -18.83 -1.23 4.08
C ILE A 158 -19.14 -0.31 2.89
N GLN A 159 -19.79 -0.81 1.84
CA GLN A 159 -20.19 0.03 0.70
C GLN A 159 -21.16 1.15 1.10
N SER A 160 -22.13 0.84 1.97
CA SER A 160 -23.09 1.83 2.49
C SER A 160 -22.44 2.91 3.36
N LEU A 161 -21.42 2.57 4.12
CA LEU A 161 -20.67 3.53 4.93
C LEU A 161 -19.74 4.39 4.05
N VAL A 162 -19.01 3.76 3.12
CA VAL A 162 -18.10 4.47 2.20
C VAL A 162 -18.85 5.41 1.26
N SER A 163 -20.08 5.09 0.85
CA SER A 163 -20.90 5.99 0.01
C SER A 163 -21.33 7.28 0.72
N LYS A 164 -21.21 7.34 2.06
CA LYS A 164 -21.48 8.55 2.86
C LYS A 164 -20.26 9.45 2.99
N VAL A 165 -19.07 9.01 2.57
CA VAL A 165 -17.88 9.85 2.54
C VAL A 165 -18.09 10.94 1.48
N SER A 166 -17.78 12.18 1.83
CA SER A 166 -18.01 13.33 0.95
C SER A 166 -17.39 13.12 -0.42
N ASP A 167 -18.10 13.58 -1.45
CA ASP A 167 -17.71 13.56 -2.87
C ASP A 167 -17.70 12.18 -3.56
N VAL A 168 -17.85 11.07 -2.83
CA VAL A 168 -17.94 9.73 -3.42
C VAL A 168 -19.30 9.55 -4.11
N LYS A 169 -19.27 9.32 -5.43
CA LYS A 169 -20.45 9.00 -6.27
C LYS A 169 -20.44 7.57 -6.79
N HIS A 170 -19.25 7.00 -6.94
CA HIS A 170 -19.06 5.67 -7.49
C HIS A 170 -18.22 4.81 -6.56
N ILE A 171 -18.58 3.54 -6.44
CA ILE A 171 -17.83 2.56 -5.66
C ILE A 171 -17.44 1.41 -6.57
N LYS A 172 -16.14 1.10 -6.57
CA LYS A 172 -15.59 -0.09 -7.21
C LYS A 172 -15.05 -1.05 -6.14
N TRP A 173 -15.57 -2.26 -6.12
CA TRP A 173 -15.08 -3.33 -5.23
C TRP A 173 -14.06 -4.19 -5.96
N ARG A 174 -12.90 -4.43 -5.34
CA ARG A 174 -11.83 -5.29 -5.85
C ARG A 174 -11.46 -6.34 -4.81
N SER A 175 -11.78 -7.59 -5.08
CA SER A 175 -11.42 -8.71 -4.23
C SER A 175 -10.02 -9.21 -4.58
N SER A 176 -9.13 -9.31 -3.59
CA SER A 176 -7.78 -9.87 -3.75
C SER A 176 -7.86 -11.39 -3.78
N THR A 177 -8.27 -11.95 -4.92
CA THR A 177 -8.63 -13.37 -5.09
C THR A 177 -7.56 -14.33 -4.57
N ASP A 178 -6.28 -14.08 -4.83
CA ASP A 178 -5.18 -14.92 -4.34
C ASP A 178 -5.06 -14.92 -2.81
N ILE A 179 -5.26 -13.77 -2.15
CA ILE A 179 -5.21 -13.67 -0.69
C ILE A 179 -6.48 -14.26 -0.07
N LEU A 180 -7.63 -14.04 -0.70
CA LEU A 180 -8.92 -14.58 -0.22
C LEU A 180 -8.97 -16.11 -0.30
N LYS A 181 -8.27 -16.73 -1.26
CA LYS A 181 -8.05 -18.19 -1.28
C LYS A 181 -7.31 -18.67 -0.03
N GLU A 182 -6.28 -17.94 0.43
CA GLU A 182 -5.57 -18.23 1.69
C GLU A 182 -6.47 -18.01 2.92
N GLU A 183 -7.53 -17.20 2.81
CA GLU A 183 -8.57 -17.01 3.82
C GLU A 183 -9.73 -18.03 3.73
N GLY A 184 -9.65 -19.00 2.82
CA GLY A 184 -10.66 -20.04 2.62
C GLY A 184 -11.88 -19.60 1.79
N LEU A 185 -11.79 -18.48 1.06
CA LEU A 185 -12.80 -18.01 0.12
C LEU A 185 -12.31 -18.18 -1.32
N ASP A 186 -12.83 -19.19 -2.03
CA ASP A 186 -12.59 -19.29 -3.46
C ASP A 186 -13.58 -18.40 -4.22
N MET A 187 -13.06 -17.32 -4.79
CA MET A 187 -13.83 -16.38 -5.58
C MET A 187 -13.97 -16.83 -7.04
N SER A 188 -13.35 -17.96 -7.44
CA SER A 188 -13.42 -18.48 -8.81
C SER A 188 -14.83 -18.90 -9.25
N GLU A 189 -15.69 -19.27 -8.29
CA GLU A 189 -17.09 -19.65 -8.53
C GLU A 189 -18.05 -18.46 -8.51
N GLN A 190 -17.62 -17.30 -8.01
CA GLN A 190 -18.43 -16.10 -8.05
C GLN A 190 -18.28 -15.46 -9.44
N LYS A 191 -19.35 -15.53 -10.25
CA LYS A 191 -19.49 -14.61 -11.39
C LYS A 191 -19.18 -13.22 -10.87
N GLU A 192 -18.24 -12.51 -11.50
CA GLU A 192 -18.02 -11.11 -11.17
C GLU A 192 -19.39 -10.44 -11.08
N PRO A 193 -19.73 -9.76 -9.98
CA PRO A 193 -20.95 -8.97 -9.95
C PRO A 193 -20.93 -8.08 -11.19
N ALA A 194 -22.10 -7.89 -11.80
CA ALA A 194 -22.28 -7.10 -13.02
C ALA A 194 -21.32 -5.90 -13.00
N PRO A 195 -20.57 -5.66 -14.11
CA PRO A 195 -19.44 -4.74 -14.11
C PRO A 195 -19.86 -3.47 -13.38
N SER A 196 -19.07 -3.11 -12.34
CA SER A 196 -19.27 -1.84 -11.63
C SER A 196 -19.57 -0.77 -12.66
N SER A 197 -20.63 0.03 -12.47
CA SER A 197 -21.18 0.96 -13.46
C SER A 197 -20.20 2.04 -13.97
N TYR A 198 -18.93 1.95 -13.59
CA TYR A 198 -17.84 2.84 -13.94
C TYR A 198 -16.67 2.02 -14.51
N SER A 199 -16.71 1.75 -15.81
CA SER A 199 -15.63 1.13 -16.60
C SER A 199 -14.70 2.17 -17.26
N GLY A 200 -14.62 3.38 -16.68
CA GLY A 200 -13.89 4.51 -17.26
C GLY A 200 -12.52 4.77 -16.65
N THR A 201 -11.80 5.70 -17.28
CA THR A 201 -10.70 6.44 -16.65
C THR A 201 -11.28 7.59 -15.83
N VAL A 202 -10.73 7.83 -14.64
CA VAL A 202 -11.07 9.01 -13.82
C VAL A 202 -9.90 9.99 -13.85
N LYS A 203 -10.21 11.28 -13.91
CA LYS A 203 -9.20 12.34 -13.72
C LYS A 203 -9.05 12.60 -12.23
N VAL A 204 -7.85 12.40 -11.72
CA VAL A 204 -7.49 12.79 -10.36
C VAL A 204 -6.45 13.88 -10.37
N MET A 205 -6.34 14.61 -9.27
CA MET A 205 -5.30 15.58 -9.03
C MET A 205 -4.45 15.13 -7.85
N GLU A 206 -3.14 15.24 -7.99
CA GLU A 206 -2.18 15.06 -6.91
C GLU A 206 -1.10 16.13 -7.02
N ASN A 207 -0.90 16.91 -5.94
CA ASN A 207 0.06 18.01 -5.90
C ASN A 207 -0.06 18.97 -7.09
N GLY A 208 -1.30 19.20 -7.54
CA GLY A 208 -1.66 20.02 -8.69
C GLY A 208 -1.23 19.45 -10.04
N ILE A 209 -0.94 18.16 -10.15
CA ILE A 209 -0.78 17.44 -11.42
C ILE A 209 -2.02 16.58 -11.62
N VAL A 210 -2.59 16.63 -12.82
CA VAL A 210 -3.76 15.83 -13.19
C VAL A 210 -3.29 14.50 -13.79
N TYR A 211 -3.87 13.40 -13.33
CA TYR A 211 -3.59 12.06 -13.84
C TYR A 211 -4.87 11.38 -14.29
N LEU A 212 -4.79 10.63 -15.39
CA LEU A 212 -5.78 9.63 -15.75
C LEU A 212 -5.49 8.33 -15.02
N VAL A 213 -6.47 7.89 -14.24
CA VAL A 213 -6.42 6.65 -13.48
C VAL A 213 -7.38 5.67 -14.13
N SER A 214 -6.83 4.59 -14.69
CA SER A 214 -7.64 3.50 -15.24
C SER A 214 -8.19 2.64 -14.11
N MET A 215 -9.52 2.50 -14.09
CA MET A 215 -10.21 1.61 -13.18
C MET A 215 -10.01 0.13 -13.53
N GLU A 216 -9.32 -0.22 -14.61
CA GLU A 216 -8.95 -1.60 -14.97
C GLU A 216 -7.45 -1.89 -14.73
N GLY A 217 -6.67 -0.87 -14.34
CA GLY A 217 -5.23 -0.98 -14.10
C GLY A 217 -4.84 -1.81 -12.85
N GLN A 218 -3.53 -2.02 -12.67
CA GLN A 218 -2.96 -2.78 -11.54
C GLN A 218 -3.27 -2.13 -10.17
N LYS A 219 -3.22 -2.95 -9.10
CA LYS A 219 -3.58 -2.57 -7.71
C LYS A 219 -5.01 -2.00 -7.61
N THR A 220 -5.17 -0.75 -7.15
CA THR A 220 -6.44 0.00 -7.08
C THR A 220 -6.60 0.97 -8.25
N GLY A 221 -5.57 1.15 -9.09
CA GLY A 221 -5.56 2.02 -10.27
C GLY A 221 -4.44 3.06 -10.26
N PHE A 222 -4.03 3.57 -9.08
CA PHE A 222 -3.01 4.60 -8.93
C PHE A 222 -2.19 4.42 -7.64
N TYR A 223 -0.91 4.79 -7.68
CA TYR A 223 0.05 4.60 -6.59
C TYR A 223 0.11 5.82 -5.68
N ALA A 224 -0.91 6.02 -4.84
CA ALA A 224 -0.97 7.13 -3.88
C ALA A 224 0.14 7.06 -2.81
N ASP A 225 0.71 5.87 -2.57
CA ASP A 225 1.80 5.62 -1.61
C ASP A 225 3.10 6.36 -1.94
N GLN A 226 3.30 6.79 -3.18
CA GLN A 226 4.48 7.50 -3.66
C GLN A 226 4.30 9.02 -3.77
N ARG A 227 3.16 9.59 -3.33
CA ARG A 227 2.81 11.01 -3.48
C ARG A 227 3.90 11.96 -2.99
N GLU A 228 4.41 11.76 -1.79
CA GLU A 228 5.41 12.61 -1.14
C GLU A 228 6.78 12.40 -1.78
N SER A 229 7.08 11.19 -2.26
CA SER A 229 8.28 10.92 -3.06
C SER A 229 8.23 11.71 -4.38
N ARG A 230 7.10 11.67 -5.10
CA ARG A 230 6.89 12.42 -6.34
C ARG A 230 7.01 13.92 -6.13
N HIS A 231 6.36 14.43 -5.07
CA HIS A 231 6.50 15.84 -4.69
C HIS A 231 7.95 16.20 -4.40
N PHE A 232 8.66 15.40 -3.60
CA PHE A 232 10.06 15.67 -3.28
C PHE A 232 10.95 15.68 -4.53
N ILE A 233 10.77 14.73 -5.46
CA ILE A 233 11.46 14.74 -6.76
C ILE A 233 11.22 16.04 -7.52
N SER A 234 9.98 16.57 -7.55
CA SER A 234 9.71 17.85 -8.21
C SER A 234 10.57 19.00 -7.66
N THR A 235 10.83 19.03 -6.34
CA THR A 235 11.64 20.09 -5.71
C THR A 235 13.12 20.03 -6.08
N LEU A 236 13.60 18.87 -6.55
CA LEU A 236 14.98 18.63 -6.95
C LEU A 236 15.19 18.71 -8.46
N SER A 237 14.12 18.83 -9.24
CA SER A 237 14.17 18.63 -10.70
C SER A 237 14.52 19.86 -11.51
N LYS A 238 14.55 21.05 -10.88
CA LYS A 238 14.83 22.30 -11.60
C LYS A 238 16.18 22.23 -12.33
N ASP A 239 16.13 22.53 -13.62
CA ASP A 239 17.29 22.53 -14.53
C ASP A 239 18.01 21.17 -14.69
N GLN A 240 17.41 20.07 -14.21
CA GLN A 240 17.99 18.72 -14.28
C GLN A 240 17.56 17.95 -15.54
N ARG A 241 18.44 17.09 -16.07
CA ARG A 241 18.07 15.98 -16.97
C ARG A 241 17.66 14.78 -16.12
N VAL A 242 16.41 14.34 -16.25
CA VAL A 242 15.79 13.32 -15.39
C VAL A 242 15.49 12.03 -16.14
N LEU A 243 15.79 10.88 -15.52
CA LEU A 243 15.43 9.55 -16.01
C LEU A 243 14.50 8.86 -15.01
N ASP A 244 13.32 8.43 -15.45
CA ASP A 244 12.32 7.71 -14.65
C ASP A 244 12.21 6.26 -15.15
N LEU A 245 12.80 5.31 -14.42
CA LEU A 245 12.84 3.89 -14.77
C LEU A 245 11.68 3.14 -14.11
N CYS A 246 10.96 2.36 -14.90
CA CYS A 246 9.68 1.73 -14.52
C CYS A 246 8.62 2.80 -14.20
N CYS A 247 8.48 3.79 -15.09
CA CYS A 247 7.73 5.01 -14.84
C CYS A 247 6.20 4.83 -14.80
N TYR A 248 5.69 3.67 -15.24
CA TYR A 248 4.26 3.40 -15.38
C TYR A 248 3.55 4.52 -16.16
N SER A 249 2.55 5.18 -15.57
CA SER A 249 1.80 6.30 -16.15
C SER A 249 2.49 7.66 -16.00
N GLY A 250 3.81 7.68 -15.78
CA GLY A 250 4.65 8.87 -15.75
C GLY A 250 4.63 9.65 -14.43
N GLY A 251 4.34 9.01 -13.30
CA GLY A 251 4.16 9.69 -12.01
C GLY A 251 5.33 10.61 -11.62
N PHE A 252 6.55 10.06 -11.57
CA PHE A 252 7.75 10.82 -11.26
C PHE A 252 8.17 11.73 -12.42
N ALA A 253 8.11 11.23 -13.65
CA ALA A 253 8.41 12.02 -14.86
C ALA A 253 7.61 13.34 -14.94
N LEU A 254 6.29 13.28 -14.74
CA LEU A 254 5.42 14.46 -14.77
C LEU A 254 5.70 15.41 -13.59
N SER A 255 6.02 14.84 -12.42
CA SER A 255 6.41 15.63 -11.24
C SER A 255 7.74 16.36 -11.46
N ALA A 256 8.70 15.69 -12.08
CA ALA A 256 9.99 16.28 -12.44
C ALA A 256 9.83 17.40 -13.48
N ALA A 257 9.02 17.17 -14.52
CA ALA A 257 8.71 18.16 -15.53
C ALA A 257 8.05 19.41 -14.92
N LYS A 258 7.03 19.24 -14.07
CA LYS A 258 6.41 20.34 -13.33
C LYS A 258 7.39 21.07 -12.41
N GLY A 259 8.37 20.34 -11.87
CA GLY A 259 9.48 20.87 -11.07
C GLY A 259 10.52 21.67 -11.85
N GLY A 260 10.40 21.78 -13.19
CA GLY A 260 11.29 22.55 -14.03
C GLY A 260 12.48 21.76 -14.61
N ALA A 261 12.36 20.43 -14.75
CA ALA A 261 13.35 19.64 -15.47
C ALA A 261 13.54 20.14 -16.92
N THR A 262 14.79 20.14 -17.38
CA THR A 262 15.13 20.54 -18.76
C THR A 262 14.79 19.46 -19.78
N ASN A 263 14.91 18.20 -19.37
CA ASN A 263 14.54 17.03 -20.16
C ASN A 263 14.18 15.87 -19.22
N VAL A 264 13.13 15.13 -19.55
CA VAL A 264 12.65 13.98 -18.79
C VAL A 264 12.49 12.80 -19.75
N THR A 265 13.10 11.67 -19.41
CA THR A 265 12.91 10.40 -20.13
C THR A 265 12.28 9.39 -19.18
N GLY A 266 11.13 8.82 -19.56
CA GLY A 266 10.47 7.74 -18.82
C GLY A 266 10.57 6.41 -19.58
N ILE A 267 10.91 5.33 -18.88
CA ILE A 267 11.04 3.98 -19.45
C ILE A 267 10.06 3.04 -18.76
N ASP A 268 9.22 2.36 -19.56
CA ASP A 268 8.35 1.30 -19.06
C ASP A 268 8.14 0.21 -20.11
N SER A 269 7.84 -1.02 -19.68
CA SER A 269 7.56 -2.13 -20.60
C SER A 269 6.10 -2.16 -21.06
N SER A 270 5.20 -1.49 -20.32
CA SER A 270 3.76 -1.46 -20.61
C SER A 270 3.40 -0.33 -21.57
N GLY A 271 3.01 -0.70 -22.79
CA GLY A 271 2.54 0.28 -23.79
C GLY A 271 1.33 1.08 -23.30
N SER A 272 0.33 0.40 -22.71
CA SER A 272 -0.88 1.07 -22.20
C SER A 272 -0.62 2.01 -21.03
N ALA A 273 0.42 1.75 -20.21
CA ALA A 273 0.84 2.70 -19.18
C ALA A 273 1.47 3.96 -19.81
N LEU A 274 2.29 3.79 -20.85
CA LEU A 274 2.90 4.91 -21.57
C LEU A 274 1.87 5.71 -22.37
N ASP A 275 0.82 5.08 -22.89
CA ASP A 275 -0.30 5.79 -23.54
C ASP A 275 -0.96 6.75 -22.54
N LEU A 276 -1.27 6.28 -21.33
CA LEU A 276 -1.76 7.13 -20.23
C LEU A 276 -0.75 8.22 -19.84
N ALA A 277 0.54 7.90 -19.82
CA ALA A 277 1.60 8.86 -19.51
C ALA A 277 1.65 10.01 -20.54
N ASN A 278 1.51 9.69 -21.83
CA ASN A 278 1.43 10.68 -22.91
C ASN A 278 0.16 11.53 -22.82
N GLU A 279 -1.01 10.95 -22.52
CA GLU A 279 -2.23 11.71 -22.29
C GLU A 279 -2.09 12.67 -21.09
N ASN A 280 -1.40 12.24 -20.03
CA ASN A 280 -1.15 13.08 -18.85
C ASN A 280 -0.26 14.30 -19.17
N ILE A 281 0.67 14.22 -20.14
CA ILE A 281 1.43 15.41 -20.58
C ILE A 281 0.46 16.48 -21.10
N LEU A 282 -0.45 16.09 -21.99
CA LEU A 282 -1.42 16.98 -22.62
C LEU A 282 -2.37 17.60 -21.59
N LEU A 283 -2.85 16.79 -20.64
CA LEU A 283 -3.75 17.26 -19.57
C LEU A 283 -3.13 18.34 -18.69
N ASN A 284 -1.82 18.25 -18.46
CA ASN A 284 -1.09 19.21 -17.64
C ASN A 284 -0.49 20.36 -18.45
N LYS A 285 -0.71 20.41 -19.77
CA LYS A 285 -0.11 21.40 -20.69
C LYS A 285 1.41 21.47 -20.54
N LEU A 286 2.03 20.32 -20.29
CA LEU A 286 3.48 20.21 -20.20
C LEU A 286 4.06 20.16 -21.62
N ASP A 287 5.28 20.66 -21.76
CA ASP A 287 6.00 20.68 -23.04
C ASP A 287 6.39 19.26 -23.46
N ALA A 288 5.68 18.73 -24.46
CA ALA A 288 5.90 17.38 -24.98
C ALA A 288 7.28 17.21 -25.64
N GLU A 289 7.95 18.29 -26.05
CA GLU A 289 9.31 18.21 -26.60
C GLU A 289 10.35 17.90 -25.52
N ARG A 290 10.02 18.18 -24.25
CA ARG A 290 10.92 17.95 -23.10
C ARG A 290 10.72 16.61 -22.42
N ILE A 291 9.63 15.91 -22.70
CA ILE A 291 9.24 14.68 -22.02
C ILE A 291 9.11 13.56 -23.06
N SER A 292 9.94 12.53 -22.94
CA SER A 292 9.87 11.35 -23.81
C SER A 292 9.57 10.10 -23.01
N PHE A 293 8.64 9.28 -23.52
CA PHE A 293 8.33 7.96 -22.97
C PHE A 293 8.72 6.88 -23.97
N LEU A 294 9.54 5.93 -23.53
CA LEU A 294 10.06 4.86 -24.38
C LEU A 294 9.59 3.50 -23.85
N LYS A 295 9.00 2.70 -24.75
CA LYS A 295 8.60 1.33 -24.44
C LYS A 295 9.80 0.40 -24.54
N GLU A 296 10.49 0.19 -23.44
CA GLU A 296 11.70 -0.64 -23.37
C GLU A 296 11.83 -1.32 -22.00
N ASP A 297 12.57 -2.44 -21.96
CA ASP A 297 13.00 -3.00 -20.68
C ASP A 297 14.04 -2.08 -20.02
N ALA A 298 13.85 -1.77 -18.73
CA ALA A 298 14.72 -0.83 -18.01
C ALA A 298 16.19 -1.29 -17.96
N THR A 299 16.44 -2.61 -17.88
CA THR A 299 17.81 -3.15 -17.87
C THR A 299 18.46 -3.00 -19.24
N ALA A 300 17.72 -3.31 -20.32
CA ALA A 300 18.18 -3.13 -21.68
C ALA A 300 18.49 -1.66 -21.99
N PHE A 301 17.58 -0.75 -21.65
CA PHE A 301 17.76 0.69 -21.83
C PHE A 301 19.02 1.18 -21.13
N MET A 302 19.19 0.85 -19.83
CA MET A 302 20.37 1.29 -19.06
C MET A 302 21.68 0.75 -19.67
N LYS A 303 21.71 -0.51 -20.13
CA LYS A 303 22.90 -1.06 -20.80
C LYS A 303 23.23 -0.32 -22.10
N GLY A 304 22.21 0.03 -22.88
CA GLY A 304 22.38 0.84 -24.09
C GLY A 304 22.84 2.27 -23.78
N ALA A 305 22.29 2.88 -22.73
CA ALA A 305 22.71 4.20 -22.28
C ALA A 305 24.17 4.20 -21.81
N ILE A 306 24.58 3.17 -21.06
CA ILE A 306 25.98 2.98 -20.62
C ILE A 306 26.91 2.86 -21.83
N SER A 307 26.57 2.07 -22.86
CA SER A 307 27.42 1.92 -24.05
C SER A 307 27.55 3.21 -24.87
N ARG A 308 26.54 4.09 -24.79
CA ARG A 308 26.54 5.43 -25.40
C ARG A 308 27.10 6.54 -24.51
N ASN A 309 27.56 6.20 -23.29
CA ASN A 309 27.99 7.16 -22.27
C ASN A 309 26.93 8.24 -21.95
N GLU A 310 25.65 7.88 -22.00
CA GLU A 310 24.56 8.78 -21.62
C GLU A 310 24.40 8.81 -20.10
N LEU A 311 24.34 10.02 -19.55
CA LEU A 311 24.21 10.26 -18.11
C LEU A 311 23.11 11.26 -17.80
N TRP A 312 22.46 11.07 -16.66
CA TRP A 312 21.40 11.94 -16.13
C TRP A 312 21.81 12.55 -14.80
N ASP A 313 21.28 13.73 -14.51
CA ASP A 313 21.55 14.42 -13.25
C ASP A 313 20.73 13.81 -12.10
N LEU A 314 19.53 13.33 -12.40
CA LEU A 314 18.62 12.68 -11.47
C LEU A 314 18.01 11.42 -12.11
N VAL A 315 18.18 10.28 -11.44
CA VAL A 315 17.60 9.00 -11.86
C VAL A 315 16.62 8.51 -10.79
N ILE A 316 15.44 8.07 -11.21
CA ILE A 316 14.43 7.40 -10.39
C ILE A 316 14.38 5.93 -10.80
N LEU A 317 14.39 5.04 -9.82
CA LEU A 317 14.24 3.61 -9.99
C LEU A 317 13.14 3.08 -9.07
N ASP A 318 11.94 2.84 -9.61
CA ASP A 318 10.81 2.26 -8.88
C ASP A 318 10.34 0.92 -9.49
N PRO A 319 11.11 -0.17 -9.29
CA PRO A 319 10.83 -1.44 -9.94
C PRO A 319 9.59 -2.11 -9.33
N PRO A 320 8.96 -3.05 -10.06
CA PRO A 320 7.87 -3.86 -9.52
C PRO A 320 8.30 -4.67 -8.29
N LYS A 321 7.34 -5.27 -7.57
CA LYS A 321 7.60 -6.10 -6.39
C LYS A 321 8.45 -7.34 -6.75
N LEU A 322 9.77 -7.26 -6.56
CA LEU A 322 10.68 -8.38 -6.81
C LEU A 322 10.68 -9.43 -5.68
N ALA A 323 10.32 -9.04 -4.45
CA ALA A 323 10.30 -9.91 -3.27
C ALA A 323 8.91 -9.94 -2.59
N PRO A 324 7.88 -10.54 -3.21
CA PRO A 324 6.54 -10.55 -2.64
C PRO A 324 6.44 -11.37 -1.34
N ARG A 325 7.34 -12.34 -1.12
CA ARG A 325 7.36 -13.22 0.05
C ARG A 325 8.78 -13.42 0.58
N LYS A 326 8.93 -13.67 1.88
CA LYS A 326 10.24 -13.89 2.55
C LYS A 326 11.09 -14.98 1.87
N LYS A 327 10.49 -16.06 1.35
CA LYS A 327 11.21 -17.15 0.66
C LYS A 327 11.96 -16.69 -0.60
N VAL A 328 11.49 -15.63 -1.27
CA VAL A 328 12.08 -15.11 -2.53
C VAL A 328 13.10 -13.99 -2.24
N LEU A 329 13.22 -13.55 -0.98
CA LEU A 329 14.02 -12.38 -0.61
C LEU A 329 15.50 -12.50 -1.02
N GLN A 330 16.09 -13.69 -0.89
CA GLN A 330 17.51 -13.89 -1.19
C GLN A 330 17.82 -13.74 -2.68
N SER A 331 17.02 -14.38 -3.56
CA SER A 331 17.18 -14.23 -5.01
C SER A 331 16.83 -12.81 -5.46
N ALA A 332 15.77 -12.22 -4.91
CA ALA A 332 15.38 -10.85 -5.20
C ALA A 332 16.43 -9.81 -4.79
N SER A 333 17.17 -10.04 -3.72
CA SER A 333 18.27 -9.15 -3.30
C SER A 333 19.36 -9.05 -4.36
N GLY A 334 19.67 -10.15 -5.06
CA GLY A 334 20.57 -10.14 -6.21
C GLY A 334 20.05 -9.29 -7.37
N MET A 335 18.75 -9.42 -7.69
CA MET A 335 18.12 -8.60 -8.74
C MET A 335 18.11 -7.11 -8.39
N TYR A 336 17.73 -6.75 -7.15
CA TYR A 336 17.79 -5.37 -6.67
C TYR A 336 19.22 -4.81 -6.75
N ARG A 337 20.23 -5.62 -6.37
CA ARG A 337 21.64 -5.21 -6.43
C ARG A 337 22.06 -4.90 -7.87
N SER A 338 21.80 -5.80 -8.80
CA SER A 338 22.16 -5.62 -10.22
C SER A 338 21.47 -4.42 -10.86
N LEU A 339 20.17 -4.24 -10.58
CA LEU A 339 19.40 -3.15 -11.15
C LEU A 339 19.87 -1.78 -10.62
N ASN A 340 20.12 -1.68 -9.32
CA ASN A 340 20.67 -0.46 -8.72
C ASN A 340 22.09 -0.16 -9.23
N ALA A 341 22.91 -1.19 -9.49
CA ALA A 341 24.27 -0.99 -10.01
C ALA A 341 24.26 -0.42 -11.44
N LEU A 342 23.30 -0.82 -12.27
CA LEU A 342 23.10 -0.23 -13.59
C LEU A 342 22.60 1.22 -13.49
N ALA A 343 21.62 1.47 -12.61
CA ALA A 343 21.09 2.82 -12.40
C ALA A 343 22.19 3.79 -11.94
N MET A 344 23.07 3.38 -11.03
CA MET A 344 24.20 4.19 -10.58
C MET A 344 25.22 4.50 -11.70
N GLN A 345 25.34 3.64 -12.73
CA GLN A 345 26.27 3.86 -13.84
C GLN A 345 25.77 4.92 -14.83
N VAL A 346 24.44 5.11 -14.92
CA VAL A 346 23.82 6.15 -15.76
C VAL A 346 23.60 7.48 -15.02
N VAL A 347 24.01 7.58 -13.76
CA VAL A 347 23.97 8.85 -12.99
C VAL A 347 25.28 9.60 -13.21
N LYS A 348 25.21 10.91 -13.47
CA LYS A 348 26.40 11.78 -13.54
C LYS A 348 27.17 11.76 -12.20
N PRO A 349 28.50 11.88 -12.21
CA PRO A 349 29.25 12.09 -10.97
C PRO A 349 28.71 13.29 -10.17
N GLY A 350 28.35 13.07 -8.92
CA GLY A 350 27.71 14.06 -8.04
C GLY A 350 26.18 14.15 -8.18
N GLY A 351 25.59 13.45 -9.15
CA GLY A 351 24.14 13.39 -9.37
C GLY A 351 23.39 12.54 -8.36
N LEU A 352 22.09 12.41 -8.59
CA LEU A 352 21.15 11.81 -7.64
C LEU A 352 20.51 10.52 -8.18
N LEU A 353 20.34 9.54 -7.30
CA LEU A 353 19.55 8.33 -7.54
C LEU A 353 18.51 8.19 -6.44
N MET A 354 17.23 8.22 -6.79
CA MET A 354 16.15 7.78 -5.91
C MET A 354 15.77 6.35 -6.27
N THR A 355 15.90 5.43 -5.31
CA THR A 355 15.61 4.00 -5.51
C THR A 355 14.57 3.51 -4.53
N CYS A 356 13.60 2.74 -5.04
CA CYS A 356 12.44 2.29 -4.28
C CYS A 356 12.36 0.77 -4.18
N SER A 357 11.69 0.29 -3.13
CA SER A 357 11.24 -1.08 -3.00
C SER A 357 9.84 -1.12 -2.41
N CYS A 358 8.87 -1.59 -3.20
CA CYS A 358 7.49 -1.87 -2.74
C CYS A 358 7.33 -3.27 -2.12
N SER A 359 8.43 -3.99 -1.88
CA SER A 359 8.40 -5.37 -1.39
C SER A 359 8.41 -5.39 0.14
N GLY A 360 7.30 -5.78 0.77
CA GLY A 360 7.20 -5.90 2.23
C GLY A 360 8.32 -6.73 2.85
N ALA A 361 8.66 -7.87 2.23
CA ALA A 361 9.77 -8.70 2.70
C ALA A 361 11.13 -7.99 2.67
N MET A 362 11.36 -7.11 1.69
CA MET A 362 12.61 -6.34 1.59
C MET A 362 12.64 -5.24 2.66
N THR A 363 11.59 -4.42 2.75
CA THR A 363 11.45 -3.34 3.72
C THR A 363 11.59 -3.85 5.15
N GLN A 364 10.81 -4.88 5.52
CA GLN A 364 10.80 -5.44 6.87
C GLN A 364 12.12 -6.13 7.26
N SER A 365 12.90 -6.61 6.28
CA SER A 365 14.19 -7.26 6.56
C SER A 365 15.31 -6.28 6.91
N GLY A 366 15.15 -4.99 6.59
CA GLY A 366 16.21 -3.99 6.71
C GLY A 366 17.40 -4.20 5.75
N LEU A 367 17.30 -5.13 4.78
CA LEU A 367 18.39 -5.47 3.87
C LEU A 367 18.58 -4.48 2.73
N PHE A 368 17.59 -3.63 2.43
CA PHE A 368 17.62 -2.82 1.22
C PHE A 368 18.84 -1.89 1.16
N LEU A 369 19.20 -1.23 2.26
CA LEU A 369 20.39 -0.37 2.31
C LEU A 369 21.70 -1.15 2.10
N LYS A 370 21.80 -2.37 2.65
CA LYS A 370 22.96 -3.25 2.41
C LYS A 370 23.04 -3.67 0.94
N THR A 371 21.90 -3.94 0.32
CA THR A 371 21.80 -4.23 -1.11
C THR A 371 22.26 -3.05 -1.97
N ILE A 372 21.85 -1.82 -1.62
CA ILE A 372 22.30 -0.58 -2.26
C ILE A 372 23.82 -0.40 -2.12
N GLN A 373 24.38 -0.65 -0.93
CA GLN A 373 25.83 -0.58 -0.72
C GLN A 373 26.59 -1.60 -1.60
N GLY A 374 26.07 -2.83 -1.69
CA GLY A 374 26.61 -3.85 -2.58
C GLY A 374 26.49 -3.49 -4.07
N ALA A 375 25.45 -2.74 -4.45
CA ALA A 375 25.26 -2.23 -5.81
C ALA A 375 26.26 -1.13 -6.15
N ALA A 376 26.52 -0.20 -5.22
CA ALA A 376 27.52 0.85 -5.40
C ALA A 376 28.92 0.27 -5.61
N SER A 377 29.30 -0.72 -4.80
CA SER A 377 30.57 -1.44 -4.99
C SER A 377 30.65 -2.16 -6.35
N MET A 378 29.56 -2.76 -6.81
CA MET A 378 29.50 -3.42 -8.13
C MET A 378 29.60 -2.42 -9.29
N ALA A 379 29.02 -1.22 -9.13
CA ALA A 379 29.07 -0.15 -10.11
C ALA A 379 30.41 0.62 -10.10
N GLY A 380 31.32 0.34 -9.17
CA GLY A 380 32.54 1.13 -8.98
C GLY A 380 32.27 2.57 -8.51
N ARG A 381 31.14 2.80 -7.82
CA ARG A 381 30.69 4.12 -7.35
C ARG A 381 30.71 4.22 -5.84
N LYS A 382 30.78 5.44 -5.31
CA LYS A 382 30.47 5.72 -3.90
C LYS A 382 29.10 6.38 -3.81
N VAL A 383 28.38 6.10 -2.73
CA VAL A 383 27.06 6.70 -2.51
C VAL A 383 26.93 7.28 -1.12
N THR A 384 26.14 8.35 -0.98
CA THR A 384 25.76 8.95 0.31
C THR A 384 24.25 9.01 0.39
N VAL A 385 23.66 8.51 1.48
CA VAL A 385 22.22 8.60 1.73
C VAL A 385 21.87 10.03 2.13
N LEU A 386 20.96 10.66 1.38
CA LEU A 386 20.46 12.00 1.65
C LEU A 386 19.08 11.98 2.32
N ARG A 387 18.26 10.97 1.98
CA ARG A 387 16.91 10.80 2.53
C ARG A 387 16.55 9.33 2.56
N GLN A 388 15.87 8.93 3.64
CA GLN A 388 15.13 7.67 3.73
C GLN A 388 13.65 8.02 3.97
N ALA A 389 12.75 7.37 3.24
CA ALA A 389 11.31 7.56 3.38
C ALA A 389 10.54 6.25 3.16
N GLY A 390 9.29 6.23 3.63
CA GLY A 390 8.35 5.15 3.41
C GLY A 390 7.16 5.59 2.55
N ALA A 391 6.04 4.90 2.73
CA ALA A 391 4.77 5.28 2.11
C ALA A 391 4.26 6.62 2.61
N ALA A 392 3.38 7.20 1.80
CA ALA A 392 2.65 8.43 2.06
C ALA A 392 1.92 8.46 3.43
N CYS A 393 1.68 9.65 3.98
CA CYS A 393 1.13 9.79 5.34
C CYS A 393 -0.32 9.28 5.49
N ASP A 394 -1.06 9.18 4.40
CA ASP A 394 -2.38 8.55 4.30
C ASP A 394 -2.33 7.00 4.23
N HIS A 395 -1.12 6.43 4.29
CA HIS A 395 -0.85 5.01 4.49
C HIS A 395 -0.29 4.77 5.91
N PRO A 396 -1.07 5.04 6.97
CA PRO A 396 -0.60 4.92 8.34
C PRO A 396 -0.18 3.48 8.65
N ILE A 397 0.77 3.35 9.57
CA ILE A 397 1.24 2.06 10.09
C ILE A 397 0.89 2.03 11.57
N ASP A 398 0.22 0.97 12.00
CA ASP A 398 0.02 0.70 13.42
C ASP A 398 1.36 0.29 14.03
N PRO A 399 1.87 0.98 15.07
CA PRO A 399 3.11 0.60 15.75
C PRO A 399 3.09 -0.83 16.30
N SER A 400 1.91 -1.36 16.62
CA SER A 400 1.71 -2.74 17.09
C SER A 400 1.66 -3.76 15.94
N TYR A 401 1.79 -3.28 14.70
CA TYR A 401 1.90 -4.09 13.48
C TYR A 401 2.94 -3.50 12.50
N PRO A 402 4.25 -3.56 12.84
CA PRO A 402 5.31 -3.02 12.00
C PRO A 402 5.42 -3.68 10.62
N GLU A 403 4.88 -4.90 10.46
CA GLU A 403 4.76 -5.58 9.17
C GLU A 403 3.90 -4.81 8.15
N GLY A 404 3.10 -3.83 8.59
CA GLY A 404 2.43 -2.89 7.70
C GLY A 404 3.40 -2.06 6.84
N GLN A 405 4.68 -1.95 7.22
CA GLN A 405 5.71 -1.30 6.41
C GLN A 405 6.04 -2.12 5.17
N TYR A 406 5.78 -1.55 3.99
CA TYR A 406 6.05 -2.22 2.72
C TYR A 406 6.88 -1.40 1.72
N LEU A 407 6.84 -0.07 1.80
CA LEU A 407 7.58 0.81 0.89
C LEU A 407 8.85 1.33 1.57
N SER A 408 9.98 1.20 0.87
CA SER A 408 11.24 1.88 1.20
C SER A 408 11.68 2.74 0.04
N ASN A 409 12.07 3.98 0.31
CA ASN A 409 12.64 4.91 -0.67
C ASN A 409 13.94 5.51 -0.10
N TYR A 410 15.02 5.43 -0.88
CA TYR A 410 16.28 6.09 -0.57
C TYR A 410 16.67 7.06 -1.67
N LEU A 411 16.93 8.31 -1.31
CA LEU A 411 17.65 9.27 -2.16
C LEU A 411 19.14 9.19 -1.85
N LEU A 412 19.94 8.99 -2.90
CA LEU A 412 21.37 8.84 -2.84
C LEU A 412 22.04 9.93 -3.68
N ARG A 413 23.15 10.48 -3.18
CA ARG A 413 24.15 11.12 -4.04
C ARG A 413 25.10 10.06 -4.56
N VAL A 414 25.36 10.02 -5.86
CA VAL A 414 26.27 9.08 -6.53
C VAL A 414 27.57 9.80 -6.89
N MET A 415 28.72 9.23 -6.55
CA MET A 415 30.06 9.78 -6.81
C MET A 415 30.89 8.81 -7.65
#